data_AF-A0AAN6IMF8-F1
#
_entry.id   AF-A0AAN6IMF8-F1
#
_cell.length_a   1.000
_cell.length_b   1.000
_cell.length_c   1.000
_cell.angle_alpha   90.00
_cell.angle_beta   90.00
_cell.angle_gamma   90.00
#
_symmetry.space_group_name_H-M   'P 1'
#
loop_
_entity.id
_entity.type
_entity.pdbx_description
1 polymer ?
#
loop_
_entity_poly.entity_id
_entity_poly.type
_entity_poly.pdbx_seq_one_letter_code
_entity_poly.pdbx_strand_id
1 'polypeptide(L)'
;MLVSYLQRTGGLRKLQPVALSRWQQRTLKTQRTLKTRGTNPKKADKEEEKKPPHKGYFDELRETISSWQQSTLNTQDTDPKKADGKEEERPPRKGYFEELREIMIMPLTSADPNIPTKRVTAKYCAQKFTAPPRNVTMLSSDFIDDSLYNPAYGYFSKQALIFSLREGYDFSSFRDSSAFMDVMGDQYKEIERELDDVRGITRQLWHTSTEIFKPWYGYAIAKHIAEQYMADRKANVHDDPLVVYEVGGGNGTLMMNILDYIRNNEPAVYSQMEYRLVEISPKLARQQLIKHGSNNFVHANAKVINQSILDWSTLESRACFVVAMELLDNFPHDVVRYDYDTGEPYQGIVRVYDDSEYEDNYEPVTDPTIRSYLAARKQAAPEYKTPALPSELHRRLRRQLPLAPNMTKIEFIPTHAFRFLQVLGKFFPRH
;
A
#
# COMPACT_ATOMS: atom_id res chain seq x y z
N MET A 1 -19.11 4.80 28.96
CA MET A 1 -19.97 4.70 30.16
C MET A 1 -19.74 3.45 31.02
N LEU A 2 -19.41 2.26 30.48
CA LEU A 2 -19.12 1.06 31.30
C LEU A 2 -17.75 1.09 32.02
N VAL A 3 -16.79 1.87 31.49
CA VAL A 3 -15.44 2.03 32.08
C VAL A 3 -15.44 2.96 33.30
N SER A 4 -16.33 3.96 33.33
CA SER A 4 -16.47 4.89 34.47
C SER A 4 -17.23 4.29 35.66
N TYR A 5 -17.96 3.18 35.46
CA TYR A 5 -18.66 2.45 36.54
C TYR A 5 -17.70 1.55 37.33
N LEU A 6 -16.72 0.94 36.65
CA LEU A 6 -15.75 0.01 37.26
C LEU A 6 -14.64 0.70 38.08
N GLN A 7 -14.45 2.02 37.94
CA GLN A 7 -13.51 2.80 38.75
C GLN A 7 -14.09 3.25 40.10
N ARG A 8 -15.41 3.19 40.32
CA ARG A 8 -16.07 3.69 41.55
C ARG A 8 -16.34 2.64 42.64
N THR A 9 -16.17 1.34 42.38
CA THR A 9 -16.59 0.27 43.31
C THR A 9 -15.46 -0.52 43.96
N GLY A 10 -14.19 -0.10 43.81
CA GLY A 10 -13.09 -0.60 44.66
C GLY A 10 -12.78 -2.10 44.57
N GLY A 11 -13.21 -2.79 43.51
CA GLY A 11 -13.03 -4.23 43.32
C GLY A 11 -11.79 -4.58 42.49
N LEU A 12 -10.59 -4.33 43.01
CA LEU A 12 -9.33 -4.74 42.37
C LEU A 12 -8.47 -5.52 43.37
N ARG A 13 -8.80 -6.81 43.58
CA ARG A 13 -7.85 -7.79 44.13
C ARG A 13 -8.00 -9.14 43.44
N LYS A 14 -6.86 -9.59 42.88
CA LYS A 14 -6.54 -10.89 42.26
C LYS A 14 -7.06 -11.12 40.84
N LEU A 15 -6.15 -11.01 39.86
CA LEU A 15 -5.96 -11.98 38.76
C LEU A 15 -4.54 -11.76 38.20
N GLN A 16 -3.73 -12.82 38.14
CA GLN A 16 -2.37 -12.84 37.57
C GLN A 16 -2.40 -12.95 36.03
N PRO A 17 -1.30 -12.60 35.32
CA PRO A 17 -1.26 -12.56 33.86
C PRO A 17 -0.57 -13.80 33.28
N VAL A 18 -1.25 -14.65 32.50
CA VAL A 18 -0.56 -15.53 31.53
C VAL A 18 -1.49 -15.87 30.36
N ALA A 19 -1.15 -15.38 29.17
CA ALA A 19 -1.48 -16.06 27.91
C ALA A 19 -0.37 -15.74 26.89
N LEU A 20 0.71 -16.56 26.89
CA LEU A 20 1.67 -16.57 25.80
C LEU A 20 1.02 -17.15 24.54
N SER A 21 1.31 -16.57 23.38
CA SER A 21 0.81 -17.07 22.10
C SER A 21 1.39 -18.46 21.78
N ARG A 22 0.60 -19.29 21.08
CA ARG A 22 0.99 -20.66 20.68
C ARG A 22 2.28 -20.73 19.85
N TRP A 23 2.69 -19.61 19.24
CA TRP A 23 3.96 -19.47 18.53
C TRP A 23 5.17 -19.48 19.48
N GLN A 24 5.09 -18.78 20.62
CA GLN A 24 6.15 -18.75 21.64
C GLN A 24 6.36 -20.10 22.34
N GLN A 25 5.31 -20.93 22.44
CA GLN A 25 5.44 -22.28 23.02
C GLN A 25 6.12 -23.28 22.08
N ARG A 26 6.05 -23.07 20.76
CA ARG A 26 6.72 -23.92 19.75
C ARG A 26 8.22 -23.65 19.71
N THR A 27 8.64 -22.38 19.74
CA THR A 27 10.07 -22.00 19.74
C THR A 27 10.82 -22.49 20.98
N LEU A 28 10.16 -22.51 22.15
CA LEU A 28 10.73 -23.05 23.39
C LEU A 28 10.94 -24.58 23.37
N LYS A 29 10.12 -25.34 22.63
CA LYS A 29 10.28 -26.79 22.47
C LYS A 29 11.47 -27.14 21.56
N THR A 30 11.71 -26.35 20.52
CA THR A 30 12.86 -26.54 19.61
C THR A 30 14.18 -26.13 20.27
N GLN A 31 14.18 -25.09 21.13
CA GLN A 31 15.38 -24.69 21.87
C GLN A 31 15.78 -25.68 22.98
N ARG A 32 14.83 -26.45 23.55
CA ARG A 32 15.13 -27.49 24.56
C ARG A 32 15.76 -28.76 23.97
N THR A 33 15.52 -29.05 22.70
CA THR A 33 16.07 -30.24 22.02
C THR A 33 17.49 -30.03 21.49
N LEU A 34 17.92 -28.78 21.30
CA LEU A 34 19.28 -28.44 20.82
C LEU A 34 20.31 -28.24 21.95
N LYS A 35 19.90 -28.18 23.22
CA LYS A 35 20.80 -27.95 24.37
C LYS A 35 21.38 -29.21 25.03
N THR A 36 21.10 -30.42 24.54
CA THR A 36 21.56 -31.69 25.13
C THR A 36 22.60 -32.47 24.33
N ARG A 37 23.31 -31.83 23.39
CA ARG A 37 24.53 -32.41 22.79
C ARG A 37 25.71 -31.45 22.94
N GLY A 38 26.39 -31.55 24.09
CA GLY A 38 27.74 -31.04 24.23
C GLY A 38 28.76 -32.12 23.83
N THR A 39 29.87 -31.72 23.22
CA THR A 39 31.24 -32.05 23.67
C THR A 39 32.32 -31.40 22.79
N ASN A 40 33.15 -30.59 23.46
CA ASN A 40 34.61 -30.39 23.42
C ASN A 40 35.39 -29.89 22.16
N PRO A 41 36.26 -28.86 22.30
CA PRO A 41 37.13 -28.36 21.25
C PRO A 41 38.59 -28.86 21.36
N LYS A 42 39.26 -29.16 20.24
CA LYS A 42 40.73 -29.01 20.07
C LYS A 42 41.19 -29.31 18.63
N LYS A 43 41.98 -28.36 18.10
CA LYS A 43 43.00 -28.44 17.03
C LYS A 43 42.57 -28.81 15.60
N ALA A 44 42.76 -27.87 14.66
CA ALA A 44 43.82 -27.95 13.64
C ALA A 44 43.76 -26.72 12.73
N ASP A 45 44.87 -25.98 12.65
CA ASP A 45 45.22 -25.15 11.49
C ASP A 45 45.54 -26.07 10.30
N LYS A 46 45.01 -25.76 9.11
CA LYS A 46 45.71 -25.85 7.82
C LYS A 46 44.85 -25.27 6.68
N GLU A 47 45.57 -24.68 5.74
CA GLU A 47 45.13 -23.97 4.53
C GLU A 47 44.10 -24.73 3.71
N GLU A 48 43.08 -24.03 3.19
CA GLU A 48 42.38 -24.46 1.97
C GLU A 48 41.87 -23.26 1.14
N GLU A 49 42.28 -23.30 -0.12
CA GLU A 49 42.01 -22.46 -1.29
C GLU A 49 40.70 -21.65 -1.36
N LYS A 50 40.84 -20.43 -1.86
CA LYS A 50 39.77 -19.57 -2.39
C LYS A 50 38.97 -20.30 -3.48
N LYS A 51 37.68 -20.60 -3.22
CA LYS A 51 36.65 -20.79 -4.25
C LYS A 51 35.53 -19.75 -4.06
N PRO A 52 34.99 -19.14 -5.14
CA PRO A 52 33.94 -18.14 -5.02
C PRO A 52 32.59 -18.79 -4.65
N PRO A 53 31.79 -18.24 -3.73
CA PRO A 53 30.59 -18.92 -3.26
C PRO A 53 29.33 -18.38 -3.96
N HIS A 54 29.18 -18.51 -5.28
CA HIS A 54 27.98 -17.96 -5.95
C HIS A 54 27.43 -18.80 -7.11
N LYS A 55 27.34 -20.13 -6.94
CA LYS A 55 26.55 -20.97 -7.86
C LYS A 55 25.39 -21.69 -7.18
N GLY A 56 25.60 -22.27 -6.00
CA GLY A 56 24.56 -23.05 -5.30
C GLY A 56 23.35 -22.25 -4.82
N TYR A 57 23.55 -21.01 -4.35
CA TYR A 57 22.47 -20.22 -3.71
C TYR A 57 21.29 -19.91 -4.65
N PHE A 58 21.56 -19.61 -5.93
CA PHE A 58 20.50 -19.30 -6.89
C PHE A 58 19.80 -20.54 -7.43
N ASP A 59 20.48 -21.69 -7.46
CA ASP A 59 19.89 -22.97 -7.85
C ASP A 59 18.97 -23.49 -6.72
N GLU A 60 19.38 -23.34 -5.47
CA GLU A 60 18.58 -23.69 -4.28
C GLU A 60 17.32 -22.80 -4.16
N LEU A 61 17.43 -21.50 -4.49
CA LEU A 61 16.29 -20.58 -4.55
C LEU A 61 15.33 -20.91 -5.70
N ARG A 62 15.85 -21.31 -6.86
CA ARG A 62 15.03 -21.75 -8.00
C ARG A 62 14.29 -23.06 -7.71
N GLU A 63 14.94 -24.02 -7.07
CA GLU A 63 14.29 -25.26 -6.65
C GLU A 63 13.22 -25.00 -5.59
N THR A 64 13.49 -24.09 -4.64
CA THR A 64 12.52 -23.71 -3.60
C THR A 64 11.28 -23.04 -4.22
N ILE A 65 11.47 -22.09 -5.14
CA ILE A 65 10.38 -21.40 -5.85
C ILE A 65 9.60 -22.36 -6.75
N SER A 66 10.30 -23.27 -7.44
CA SER A 66 9.65 -24.29 -8.30
C SER A 66 8.85 -25.31 -7.49
N SER A 67 9.35 -25.70 -6.31
CA SER A 67 8.60 -26.56 -5.37
C SER A 67 7.34 -25.87 -4.85
N TRP A 68 7.40 -24.55 -4.63
CA TRP A 68 6.28 -23.74 -4.19
C TRP A 68 5.21 -23.62 -5.28
N GLN A 69 5.62 -23.35 -6.53
CA GLN A 69 4.74 -23.29 -7.69
C GLN A 69 4.10 -24.66 -8.01
N GLN A 70 4.83 -25.76 -7.88
CA GLN A 70 4.26 -27.10 -8.05
C GLN A 70 3.30 -27.48 -6.90
N SER A 71 3.57 -27.06 -5.66
CA SER A 71 2.64 -27.31 -4.53
C SER A 71 1.33 -26.52 -4.64
N THR A 72 1.38 -25.33 -5.25
CA THR A 72 0.21 -24.47 -5.50
C THR A 72 -0.59 -24.88 -6.74
N LEU A 73 0.04 -25.56 -7.71
CA LEU A 73 -0.65 -26.15 -8.87
C LEU A 73 -1.27 -27.53 -8.55
N ASN A 74 -0.61 -28.36 -7.75
CA ASN A 74 -1.14 -29.70 -7.37
C ASN A 74 -2.29 -29.65 -6.34
N THR A 75 -2.60 -28.48 -5.78
CA THR A 75 -3.72 -28.30 -4.83
C THR A 75 -5.07 -28.00 -5.50
N GLN A 76 -5.13 -27.96 -6.85
CA GLN A 76 -6.38 -27.72 -7.58
C GLN A 76 -7.09 -28.99 -8.09
N ASP A 77 -6.52 -30.18 -7.93
CA ASP A 77 -7.07 -31.40 -8.55
C ASP A 77 -7.04 -32.62 -7.61
N THR A 78 -7.83 -32.59 -6.53
CA THR A 78 -8.21 -33.83 -5.80
C THR A 78 -9.64 -33.77 -5.25
N ASP A 79 -10.46 -34.72 -5.71
CA ASP A 79 -11.84 -35.06 -5.33
C ASP A 79 -12.02 -35.21 -3.79
N PRO A 80 -13.03 -34.58 -3.13
CA PRO A 80 -13.06 -34.46 -1.67
C PRO A 80 -13.71 -35.67 -1.02
N LYS A 81 -13.08 -36.85 -1.08
CA LYS A 81 -13.45 -37.97 -0.21
C LYS A 81 -12.21 -38.72 0.27
N LYS A 82 -11.99 -38.60 1.59
CA LYS A 82 -11.01 -39.28 2.46
C LYS A 82 -9.66 -38.57 2.66
N ALA A 83 -9.60 -37.74 3.69
CA ALA A 83 -8.39 -37.56 4.50
C ALA A 83 -8.80 -37.16 5.93
N ASP A 84 -8.22 -37.85 6.90
CA ASP A 84 -8.53 -37.75 8.32
C ASP A 84 -8.25 -36.36 8.93
N GLY A 85 -9.25 -35.87 9.67
CA GLY A 85 -9.12 -35.13 10.92
C GLY A 85 -7.96 -34.14 11.07
N LYS A 86 -8.12 -32.94 10.49
CA LYS A 86 -7.77 -31.64 11.08
C LYS A 86 -8.35 -30.55 10.19
N GLU A 87 -9.56 -30.09 10.54
CA GLU A 87 -10.16 -28.89 9.95
C GLU A 87 -9.24 -27.70 10.22
N GLU A 88 -8.66 -27.12 9.17
CA GLU A 88 -8.31 -25.70 9.23
C GLU A 88 -9.61 -24.93 9.39
N GLU A 89 -9.82 -24.37 10.60
CA GLU A 89 -10.94 -23.49 10.91
C GLU A 89 -10.92 -22.29 9.94
N ARG A 90 -11.68 -22.39 8.85
CA ARG A 90 -12.17 -21.21 8.15
C ARG A 90 -12.89 -20.35 9.19
N PRO A 91 -12.70 -19.02 9.21
CA PRO A 91 -13.44 -18.17 10.13
C PRO A 91 -14.92 -18.50 9.99
N PRO A 92 -15.66 -18.69 11.10
CA PRO A 92 -17.05 -19.11 11.03
C PRO A 92 -17.81 -18.14 10.15
N ARG A 93 -18.60 -18.67 9.20
CA ARG A 93 -19.53 -17.84 8.42
C ARG A 93 -20.46 -17.16 9.44
N LYS A 94 -20.30 -15.84 9.60
CA LYS A 94 -21.18 -15.03 10.46
C LYS A 94 -22.63 -15.37 10.13
N GLY A 95 -23.38 -15.76 11.16
CA GLY A 95 -24.80 -16.06 11.01
C GLY A 95 -25.59 -14.78 10.72
N TYR A 96 -26.76 -14.93 10.10
CA TYR A 96 -27.69 -13.83 9.83
C TYR A 96 -27.91 -12.89 11.05
N PHE A 97 -28.02 -13.47 12.24
CA PHE A 97 -28.23 -12.73 13.50
C PHE A 97 -27.00 -11.99 14.00
N GLU A 98 -25.80 -12.40 13.60
CA GLU A 98 -24.55 -11.73 13.95
C GLU A 98 -24.31 -10.50 13.07
N GLU A 99 -24.59 -10.62 11.76
CA GLU A 99 -24.60 -9.48 10.84
C GLU A 99 -25.66 -8.44 11.24
N LEU A 100 -26.85 -8.86 11.68
CA LEU A 100 -27.88 -7.96 12.20
C LEU A 100 -27.45 -7.23 13.48
N ARG A 101 -26.69 -7.89 14.37
CA ARG A 101 -26.17 -7.26 15.59
C ARG A 101 -25.13 -6.20 15.27
N GLU A 102 -24.23 -6.43 14.32
CA GLU A 102 -23.27 -5.41 13.89
C GLU A 102 -23.95 -4.20 13.26
N ILE A 103 -25.00 -4.40 12.45
CA ILE A 103 -25.81 -3.31 11.89
C ILE A 103 -26.52 -2.50 12.99
N MET A 104 -26.99 -3.16 14.06
CA MET A 104 -27.67 -2.50 15.18
C MET A 104 -26.72 -1.82 16.19
N ILE A 105 -25.40 -2.04 16.10
CA ILE A 105 -24.40 -1.47 17.03
C ILE A 105 -23.60 -0.32 16.36
N MET A 106 -24.11 0.27 15.27
CA MET A 106 -23.51 1.53 14.81
C MET A 106 -23.71 2.62 15.86
N PRO A 107 -22.66 3.36 16.27
CA PRO A 107 -22.81 4.47 17.19
C PRO A 107 -23.76 5.48 16.54
N LEU A 108 -24.89 5.71 17.19
CA LEU A 108 -25.80 6.80 16.83
C LEU A 108 -25.00 8.10 16.96
N THR A 109 -24.70 8.73 15.83
CA THR A 109 -24.22 10.11 15.83
C THR A 109 -25.16 10.98 16.66
N SER A 110 -24.61 11.89 17.45
CA SER A 110 -25.40 12.89 18.17
C SER A 110 -25.90 14.03 17.27
N ALA A 111 -25.39 14.10 16.04
CA ALA A 111 -25.72 15.15 15.09
C ALA A 111 -27.11 14.93 14.46
N ASP A 112 -27.83 16.03 14.22
CA ASP A 112 -29.18 15.98 13.63
C ASP A 112 -29.11 15.57 12.14
N PRO A 113 -29.67 14.40 11.76
CA PRO A 113 -29.64 13.93 10.38
C PRO A 113 -30.42 14.82 9.42
N ASN A 114 -31.27 15.74 9.90
CA ASN A 114 -32.05 16.65 9.08
C ASN A 114 -31.27 17.90 8.64
N ILE A 115 -30.07 18.15 9.18
CA ILE A 115 -29.26 19.30 8.77
C ILE A 115 -28.88 19.15 7.29
N PRO A 116 -29.25 20.11 6.41
CA PRO A 116 -28.89 20.04 5.00
C PRO A 116 -27.37 20.01 4.83
N THR A 117 -26.88 19.07 4.04
CA THR A 117 -25.46 19.00 3.68
C THR A 117 -25.24 19.48 2.25
N LYS A 118 -24.09 20.11 2.02
CA LYS A 118 -23.67 20.50 0.67
C LYS A 118 -22.80 19.41 0.07
N ARG A 119 -23.09 18.96 -1.16
CA ARG A 119 -22.16 18.11 -1.89
C ARG A 119 -20.92 18.89 -2.33
N VAL A 120 -19.74 18.36 -2.01
CA VAL A 120 -18.44 18.93 -2.37
C VAL A 120 -17.49 17.85 -2.87
N THR A 121 -16.49 18.26 -3.66
CA THR A 121 -15.40 17.39 -4.15
C THR A 121 -14.10 17.74 -3.43
N ALA A 122 -13.11 16.84 -3.46
CA ALA A 122 -11.79 17.09 -2.88
C ALA A 122 -11.13 18.35 -3.46
N LYS A 123 -11.26 18.54 -4.79
CA LYS A 123 -10.77 19.75 -5.48
C LYS A 123 -11.42 21.04 -4.98
N TYR A 124 -12.73 21.01 -4.72
CA TYR A 124 -13.42 22.16 -4.14
C TYR A 124 -12.90 22.42 -2.71
N CYS A 125 -12.70 21.37 -1.93
CA CYS A 125 -12.21 21.48 -0.56
C CYS A 125 -10.79 22.07 -0.49
N ALA A 126 -9.88 21.61 -1.33
CA ALA A 126 -8.51 22.13 -1.45
C ALA A 126 -8.46 23.64 -1.77
N GLN A 127 -9.47 24.18 -2.46
CA GLN A 127 -9.54 25.59 -2.82
C GLN A 127 -10.23 26.47 -1.78
N LYS A 128 -11.14 25.89 -0.96
CA LYS A 128 -12.07 26.67 -0.13
C LYS A 128 -11.85 26.51 1.36
N PHE A 129 -11.30 25.38 1.80
CA PHE A 129 -11.18 25.08 3.22
C PHE A 129 -9.72 25.01 3.66
N THR A 130 -9.46 25.55 4.84
CA THR A 130 -8.16 25.48 5.54
C THR A 130 -8.16 24.46 6.69
N ALA A 131 -9.31 23.85 6.96
CA ALA A 131 -9.53 22.77 7.92
C ALA A 131 -10.57 21.78 7.33
N PRO A 132 -10.68 20.54 7.85
CA PRO A 132 -11.66 19.58 7.35
C PRO A 132 -13.08 20.17 7.30
N PRO A 133 -13.82 20.00 6.18
CA PRO A 133 -15.14 20.59 6.02
C PRO A 133 -16.15 19.93 6.96
N ARG A 134 -17.20 20.67 7.31
CA ARG A 134 -18.32 20.21 8.15
C ARG A 134 -19.64 20.43 7.43
N ASN A 135 -20.65 19.61 7.75
CA ASN A 135 -21.97 19.64 7.11
C ASN A 135 -21.89 19.50 5.58
N VAL A 136 -21.04 18.59 5.12
CA VAL A 136 -20.87 18.29 3.70
C VAL A 136 -21.12 16.81 3.42
N THR A 137 -21.38 16.51 2.15
CA THR A 137 -21.39 15.14 1.65
C THR A 137 -20.39 15.02 0.51
N MET A 138 -19.59 13.97 0.50
CA MET A 138 -18.54 13.72 -0.48
C MET A 138 -18.68 12.32 -1.05
N LEU A 139 -18.18 12.09 -2.26
CA LEU A 139 -17.97 10.72 -2.73
C LEU A 139 -16.90 10.05 -1.84
N SER A 140 -16.93 8.73 -1.65
CA SER A 140 -15.90 8.03 -0.87
C SER A 140 -14.47 8.37 -1.34
N SER A 141 -14.22 8.39 -2.65
CA SER A 141 -12.90 8.79 -3.16
C SER A 141 -12.58 10.25 -2.89
N ASP A 142 -13.55 11.16 -2.96
CA ASP A 142 -13.34 12.58 -2.65
C ASP A 142 -12.97 12.77 -1.18
N PHE A 143 -13.62 12.03 -0.28
CA PHE A 143 -13.30 12.08 1.15
C PHE A 143 -11.88 11.59 1.43
N ILE A 144 -11.47 10.47 0.80
CA ILE A 144 -10.11 9.93 0.93
C ILE A 144 -9.09 10.93 0.36
N ASP A 145 -9.34 11.48 -0.83
CA ASP A 145 -8.45 12.45 -1.46
C ASP A 145 -8.27 13.70 -0.58
N ASP A 146 -9.37 14.28 -0.09
CA ASP A 146 -9.31 15.46 0.78
C ASP A 146 -8.59 15.16 2.10
N SER A 147 -8.82 13.99 2.68
CA SER A 147 -8.14 13.55 3.91
C SER A 147 -6.64 13.35 3.72
N LEU A 148 -6.21 12.86 2.56
CA LEU A 148 -4.81 12.54 2.29
C LEU A 148 -4.01 13.72 1.70
N TYR A 149 -4.57 14.37 0.68
CA TYR A 149 -3.83 15.26 -0.23
C TYR A 149 -4.20 16.74 -0.09
N ASN A 150 -5.19 17.12 0.72
CA ASN A 150 -5.52 18.53 0.90
C ASN A 150 -4.28 19.35 1.34
N PRO A 151 -3.92 20.46 0.66
CA PRO A 151 -2.71 21.22 0.98
C PRO A 151 -2.71 21.84 2.39
N ALA A 152 -3.89 22.13 2.94
CA ALA A 152 -4.03 22.85 4.20
C ALA A 152 -4.05 21.92 5.42
N TYR A 153 -4.66 20.74 5.33
CA TYR A 153 -4.82 19.83 6.47
C TYR A 153 -4.67 18.35 6.14
N GLY A 154 -4.49 18.00 4.86
CA GLY A 154 -4.34 16.63 4.43
C GLY A 154 -3.15 15.95 5.12
N TYR A 155 -3.27 14.65 5.31
CA TYR A 155 -2.29 13.83 6.00
C TYR A 155 -0.88 14.00 5.43
N PHE A 156 -0.70 13.91 4.11
CA PHE A 156 0.61 14.06 3.46
C PHE A 156 1.16 15.49 3.52
N SER A 157 0.29 16.49 3.68
CA SER A 157 0.68 17.89 3.81
C SER A 157 1.20 18.24 5.20
N LYS A 158 0.63 17.63 6.26
CA LYS A 158 0.87 18.02 7.65
C LYS A 158 1.55 16.98 8.52
N GLN A 159 1.21 15.70 8.35
CA GLN A 159 1.53 14.65 9.31
C GLN A 159 2.60 13.69 8.81
N ALA A 160 2.66 13.43 7.49
CA ALA A 160 3.62 12.49 6.92
C ALA A 160 5.06 13.00 7.05
N LEU A 161 5.89 12.22 7.74
CA LEU A 161 7.34 12.30 7.68
C LEU A 161 7.88 11.00 7.10
N ILE A 162 8.58 11.11 5.98
CA ILE A 162 9.22 9.96 5.35
C ILE A 162 10.58 9.78 6.01
N PHE A 163 10.74 8.64 6.68
CA PHE A 163 12.02 8.25 7.27
C PHE A 163 13.09 8.20 6.19
N SER A 164 14.24 8.83 6.44
CA SER A 164 15.41 8.69 5.59
C SER A 164 16.65 8.69 6.45
N LEU A 165 17.42 7.62 6.36
CA LEU A 165 18.77 7.58 6.89
C LEU A 165 19.67 8.58 6.15
N ARG A 166 20.72 9.08 6.81
CA ARG A 166 21.74 9.89 6.11
C ARG A 166 22.52 9.04 5.11
N GLU A 167 22.89 7.83 5.50
CA GLU A 167 23.61 6.87 4.68
C GLU A 167 22.87 5.51 4.67
N GLY A 168 23.05 4.73 3.61
CA GLY A 168 22.49 3.38 3.53
C GLY A 168 23.18 2.42 4.51
N TYR A 169 22.52 1.32 4.84
CA TYR A 169 23.16 0.30 5.67
C TYR A 169 24.29 -0.43 4.94
N ASP A 170 25.39 -0.67 5.66
CA ASP A 170 26.34 -1.70 5.27
C ASP A 170 25.79 -3.08 5.65
N PHE A 171 24.99 -3.64 4.74
CA PHE A 171 24.37 -4.94 4.95
C PHE A 171 25.39 -6.07 5.17
N SER A 172 26.64 -5.91 4.71
CA SER A 172 27.70 -6.91 4.92
C SER A 172 28.19 -6.98 6.37
N SER A 173 27.96 -5.92 7.14
CA SER A 173 28.30 -5.87 8.56
C SER A 173 27.34 -6.67 9.46
N PHE A 174 26.13 -6.97 8.98
CA PHE A 174 25.16 -7.74 9.75
C PHE A 174 25.39 -9.23 9.62
N ARG A 175 25.40 -9.93 10.77
CA ARG A 175 25.52 -11.39 10.81
C ARG A 175 24.34 -12.10 10.15
N ASP A 176 23.13 -11.60 10.41
CA ASP A 176 21.87 -12.19 9.98
C ASP A 176 20.73 -11.14 9.99
N SER A 177 19.54 -11.55 9.54
CA SER A 177 18.36 -10.68 9.51
C SER A 177 17.90 -10.23 10.90
N SER A 178 18.15 -11.02 11.96
CA SER A 178 17.78 -10.62 13.32
C SER A 178 18.62 -9.43 13.78
N ALA A 179 19.93 -9.48 13.54
CA ALA A 179 20.84 -8.38 13.88
C ALA A 179 20.47 -7.09 13.15
N PHE A 180 20.06 -7.19 11.88
CA PHE A 180 19.54 -6.05 11.12
C PHE A 180 18.24 -5.49 11.75
N MET A 181 17.28 -6.36 12.08
CA MET A 181 16.01 -5.95 12.69
C MET A 181 16.19 -5.30 14.06
N ASP A 182 17.19 -5.75 14.84
CA ASP A 182 17.53 -5.15 16.13
C ASP A 182 18.06 -3.71 15.94
N VAL A 183 19.00 -3.51 15.02
CA VAL A 183 19.56 -2.18 14.70
C VAL A 183 18.49 -1.24 14.14
N MET A 184 17.67 -1.73 13.22
CA MET A 184 16.49 -1.01 12.72
C MET A 184 15.58 -0.60 13.88
N GLY A 185 15.22 -1.55 14.76
CA GLY A 185 14.33 -1.30 15.89
C GLY A 185 14.87 -0.25 16.87
N ASP A 186 16.18 -0.20 17.09
CA ASP A 186 16.79 0.80 17.97
C ASP A 186 16.79 2.21 17.36
N GLN A 187 17.03 2.32 16.04
CA GLN A 187 16.92 3.61 15.35
C GLN A 187 15.48 4.15 15.34
N TYR A 188 14.48 3.27 15.23
CA TYR A 188 13.09 3.68 15.32
C TYR A 188 12.78 4.30 16.68
N LYS A 189 13.23 3.65 17.78
CA LYS A 189 13.04 4.17 19.14
C LYS A 189 13.70 5.53 19.32
N GLU A 190 14.88 5.75 18.72
CA GLU A 190 15.58 7.03 18.81
C GLU A 190 14.79 8.14 18.12
N ILE A 191 14.25 7.87 16.94
CA ILE A 191 13.47 8.84 16.17
C ILE A 191 12.11 9.11 16.81
N GLU A 192 11.41 8.08 17.30
CA GLU A 192 10.17 8.26 18.06
C GLU A 192 10.38 9.20 19.25
N ARG A 193 11.51 9.08 19.96
CA ARG A 193 11.88 10.00 21.05
C ARG A 193 12.12 11.42 20.57
N GLU A 194 12.85 11.62 19.46
CA GLU A 194 13.05 12.95 18.87
C GLU A 194 11.75 13.61 18.42
N LEU A 195 10.78 12.80 17.96
CA LEU A 195 9.48 13.26 17.50
C LEU A 195 8.51 13.58 18.65
N ASP A 196 8.58 12.83 19.76
CA ASP A 196 7.78 13.07 20.97
C ASP A 196 8.09 14.43 21.63
N ASP A 197 9.34 14.91 21.52
CA ASP A 197 9.75 16.23 22.02
C ASP A 197 9.14 17.41 21.22
N VAL A 198 8.54 17.14 20.04
CA VAL A 198 7.90 18.14 19.17
C VAL A 198 6.37 18.02 19.25
N ARG A 199 5.81 18.61 20.31
CA ARG A 199 4.37 18.70 20.66
C ARG A 199 3.34 18.40 19.55
N GLY A 200 2.42 17.47 19.85
CA GLY A 200 0.97 17.63 19.62
C GLY A 200 0.35 16.96 18.39
N ILE A 201 1.13 16.30 17.54
CA ILE A 201 0.61 15.51 16.41
C ILE A 201 1.36 14.18 16.44
N THR A 202 0.65 13.05 16.52
CA THR A 202 1.22 11.72 16.31
C THR A 202 1.80 11.66 14.90
N ARG A 203 3.10 11.94 14.76
CA ARG A 203 3.80 11.85 13.48
C ARG A 203 4.02 10.37 13.20
N GLN A 204 3.28 9.84 12.23
CA GLN A 204 3.52 8.49 11.75
C GLN A 204 4.75 8.50 10.84
N LEU A 205 5.73 7.68 11.20
CA LEU A 205 6.97 7.51 10.47
C LEU A 205 6.73 6.53 9.33
N TRP A 206 6.95 6.99 8.09
CA TRP A 206 6.80 6.15 6.90
C TRP A 206 8.11 5.47 6.57
N HIS A 207 8.06 4.15 6.36
CA HIS A 207 9.19 3.35 5.94
C HIS A 207 8.92 2.77 4.56
N THR A 208 9.57 3.34 3.55
CA THR A 208 9.51 2.81 2.20
C THR A 208 10.70 1.88 1.98
N SER A 209 10.52 0.89 1.09
CA SER A 209 11.62 -0.01 0.73
C SER A 209 12.82 0.77 0.16
N THR A 210 12.53 1.85 -0.56
CA THR A 210 13.53 2.80 -1.09
C THR A 210 14.42 3.40 -0.01
N GLU A 211 13.87 3.70 1.17
CA GLU A 211 14.64 4.35 2.24
C GLU A 211 15.39 3.35 3.12
N ILE A 212 14.77 2.20 3.39
CA ILE A 212 15.38 1.14 4.21
C ILE A 212 16.56 0.49 3.48
N PHE A 213 16.39 0.19 2.19
CA PHE A 213 17.33 -0.64 1.44
C PHE A 213 18.19 0.16 0.46
N LYS A 214 18.31 1.47 0.63
CA LYS A 214 19.19 2.29 -0.23
C LYS A 214 20.68 1.95 -0.05
N PRO A 215 21.48 2.06 -1.12
CA PRO A 215 21.05 2.33 -2.49
C PRO A 215 20.56 1.07 -3.24
N TRP A 216 20.72 -0.12 -2.65
CA TRP A 216 20.56 -1.42 -3.30
C TRP A 216 19.17 -1.67 -3.91
N TYR A 217 18.10 -1.25 -3.25
CA TYR A 217 16.75 -1.35 -3.81
C TYR A 217 16.60 -0.51 -5.07
N GLY A 218 17.09 0.74 -5.05
CA GLY A 218 17.10 1.59 -6.24
C GLY A 218 18.03 1.06 -7.32
N TYR A 219 19.17 0.48 -6.96
CA TYR A 219 20.11 -0.12 -7.92
C TYR A 219 19.53 -1.35 -8.61
N ALA A 220 18.74 -2.18 -7.92
CA ALA A 220 18.06 -3.31 -8.54
C ALA A 220 17.07 -2.85 -9.62
N ILE A 221 16.30 -1.80 -9.33
CA ILE A 221 15.37 -1.18 -10.28
C ILE A 221 16.15 -0.55 -11.45
N ALA A 222 17.21 0.22 -11.15
CA ALA A 222 18.04 0.88 -12.15
C ALA A 222 18.69 -0.11 -13.12
N LYS A 223 19.19 -1.23 -12.58
CA LYS A 223 19.77 -2.32 -13.37
C LYS A 223 18.74 -2.90 -14.32
N HIS A 224 17.53 -3.20 -13.85
CA HIS A 224 16.46 -3.71 -14.69
C HIS A 224 16.11 -2.73 -15.82
N ILE A 225 15.97 -1.44 -15.51
CA ILE A 225 15.70 -0.38 -16.50
C ILE A 225 16.81 -0.33 -17.55
N ALA A 226 18.08 -0.32 -17.13
CA ALA A 226 19.22 -0.25 -18.03
C ALA A 226 19.33 -1.50 -18.92
N GLU A 227 19.19 -2.70 -18.35
CA GLU A 227 19.26 -3.95 -19.10
C GLU A 227 18.12 -4.05 -20.13
N GLN A 228 16.89 -3.71 -19.74
CA GLN A 228 15.74 -3.70 -20.65
C GLN A 228 15.93 -2.68 -21.78
N TYR A 229 16.33 -1.45 -21.45
CA TYR A 229 16.61 -0.42 -22.45
C TYR A 229 17.69 -0.87 -23.45
N MET A 230 18.79 -1.44 -22.97
CA MET A 230 19.87 -1.92 -23.84
C MET A 230 19.42 -3.09 -24.72
N ALA A 231 18.58 -3.99 -24.19
CA ALA A 231 18.00 -5.08 -24.96
C ALA A 231 17.09 -4.56 -26.08
N ASP A 232 16.24 -3.58 -25.79
CA ASP A 232 15.34 -2.95 -26.76
C ASP A 232 16.10 -2.20 -27.86
N ARG A 233 17.16 -1.48 -27.47
CA ARG A 233 18.11 -0.84 -28.42
C ARG A 233 18.76 -1.87 -29.33
N LYS A 234 19.23 -2.99 -28.78
CA LYS A 234 19.87 -4.07 -29.57
C LYS A 234 18.90 -4.75 -30.52
N ALA A 235 17.64 -4.88 -30.11
CA ALA A 235 16.56 -5.46 -30.92
C ALA A 235 15.94 -4.46 -31.92
N ASN A 236 16.43 -3.20 -31.97
CA ASN A 236 15.87 -2.12 -32.78
C ASN A 236 14.37 -1.89 -32.55
N VAL A 237 13.91 -2.02 -31.31
CA VAL A 237 12.51 -1.74 -30.93
C VAL A 237 12.20 -0.25 -31.03
N HIS A 238 13.17 0.60 -30.63
CA HIS A 238 13.09 2.05 -30.78
C HIS A 238 14.48 2.69 -30.74
N ASP A 239 14.55 3.92 -31.26
CA ASP A 239 15.77 4.74 -31.23
C ASP A 239 15.76 5.86 -30.17
N ASP A 240 14.68 5.96 -29.40
CA ASP A 240 14.51 6.99 -28.38
C ASP A 240 15.57 6.89 -27.25
N PRO A 241 16.04 8.02 -26.70
CA PRO A 241 16.88 8.01 -25.49
C PRO A 241 16.09 7.48 -24.29
N LEU A 242 16.78 6.98 -23.26
CA LEU A 242 16.14 6.50 -22.05
C LEU A 242 15.38 7.63 -21.33
N VAL A 243 14.06 7.53 -21.24
CA VAL A 243 13.22 8.47 -20.47
C VAL A 243 12.57 7.71 -19.32
N VAL A 244 12.72 8.23 -18.10
CA VAL A 244 12.11 7.64 -16.89
C VAL A 244 11.20 8.67 -16.23
N TYR A 245 9.95 8.28 -15.98
CA TYR A 245 9.02 9.00 -15.14
C TYR A 245 8.87 8.27 -13.81
N GLU A 246 9.21 8.93 -12.71
CA GLU A 246 8.92 8.43 -11.37
C GLU A 246 7.71 9.17 -10.82
N VAL A 247 6.67 8.45 -10.43
CA VAL A 247 5.43 9.02 -9.91
C VAL A 247 5.36 8.80 -8.41
N GLY A 248 5.34 9.88 -7.63
CA GLY A 248 5.35 9.84 -6.17
C GLY A 248 6.75 9.61 -5.61
N GLY A 249 7.59 10.64 -5.65
CA GLY A 249 9.03 10.52 -5.41
C GLY A 249 9.47 10.35 -3.95
N GLY A 250 8.57 10.54 -2.99
CA GLY A 250 8.91 10.61 -1.58
C GLY A 250 10.03 11.62 -1.31
N ASN A 251 11.17 11.19 -0.76
CA ASN A 251 12.34 12.05 -0.54
C ASN A 251 13.26 12.20 -1.78
N GLY A 252 12.88 11.71 -2.95
CA GLY A 252 13.69 11.68 -4.17
C GLY A 252 14.86 10.69 -4.12
N THR A 253 14.85 9.77 -3.15
CA THR A 253 15.94 8.81 -2.94
C THR A 253 16.03 7.79 -4.08
N LEU A 254 14.90 7.33 -4.62
CA LEU A 254 14.89 6.39 -5.74
C LEU A 254 15.48 7.02 -7.01
N MET A 255 15.04 8.24 -7.35
CA MET A 255 15.64 9.06 -8.41
C MET A 255 17.16 9.12 -8.31
N MET A 256 17.70 9.49 -7.15
CA MET A 256 19.15 9.59 -6.94
C MET A 256 19.84 8.23 -7.15
N ASN A 257 19.30 7.17 -6.56
CA ASN A 257 19.87 5.83 -6.70
C ASN A 257 19.89 5.36 -8.17
N ILE A 258 18.82 5.60 -8.93
CA ILE A 258 18.76 5.21 -10.34
C ILE A 258 19.75 6.00 -11.18
N LEU A 259 19.79 7.32 -11.00
CA LEU A 259 20.69 8.19 -11.75
C LEU A 259 22.16 7.89 -11.44
N ASP A 260 22.52 7.69 -10.17
CA ASP A 260 23.88 7.31 -9.78
C ASP A 260 24.29 5.96 -10.36
N TYR A 261 23.38 4.96 -10.32
CA TYR A 261 23.65 3.64 -10.89
C TYR A 261 23.92 3.73 -12.40
N ILE A 262 23.03 4.36 -13.15
CA ILE A 262 23.16 4.45 -14.61
C ILE A 262 24.38 5.29 -14.99
N ARG A 263 24.67 6.39 -14.26
CA ARG A 263 25.89 7.17 -14.47
C ARG A 263 27.15 6.32 -14.33
N ASN A 264 27.21 5.50 -13.28
CA ASN A 264 28.42 4.75 -12.94
C ASN A 264 28.60 3.49 -13.79
N ASN A 265 27.51 2.86 -14.25
CA ASN A 265 27.55 1.59 -14.98
C ASN A 265 27.37 1.77 -16.50
N GLU A 266 26.57 2.75 -16.93
CA GLU A 266 26.23 3.00 -18.34
C GLU A 266 26.37 4.49 -18.72
N PRO A 267 27.59 5.07 -18.69
CA PRO A 267 27.79 6.52 -18.85
C PRO A 267 27.28 7.08 -20.18
N ALA A 268 27.33 6.28 -21.25
CA ALA A 268 26.82 6.68 -22.57
C ALA A 268 25.30 6.87 -22.54
N VAL A 269 24.57 5.95 -21.89
CA VAL A 269 23.11 6.06 -21.70
C VAL A 269 22.78 7.25 -20.81
N TYR A 270 23.50 7.37 -19.69
CA TYR A 270 23.31 8.47 -18.75
C TYR A 270 23.45 9.85 -19.41
N SER A 271 24.37 10.00 -20.35
CA SER A 271 24.61 11.30 -21.01
C SER A 271 23.44 11.80 -21.86
N GLN A 272 22.55 10.90 -22.27
CA GLN A 272 21.39 11.19 -23.13
C GLN A 272 20.05 10.99 -22.44
N MET A 273 20.02 10.34 -21.27
CA MET A 273 18.77 10.02 -20.59
C MET A 273 18.06 11.26 -20.05
N GLU A 274 16.76 11.13 -19.80
CA GLU A 274 15.94 12.10 -19.07
C GLU A 274 15.23 11.43 -17.89
N TYR A 275 15.25 12.08 -16.74
CA TYR A 275 14.53 11.62 -15.55
C TYR A 275 13.52 12.69 -15.09
N ARG A 276 12.27 12.30 -14.92
CA ARG A 276 11.15 13.19 -14.59
C ARG A 276 10.44 12.69 -13.34
N LEU A 277 10.65 13.36 -12.21
CA LEU A 277 9.99 13.08 -10.95
C LEU A 277 8.67 13.84 -10.88
N VAL A 278 7.53 13.15 -10.92
CA VAL A 278 6.18 13.73 -10.83
C VAL A 278 5.72 13.69 -9.37
N GLU A 279 5.54 14.87 -8.78
CA GLU A 279 5.22 15.04 -7.37
C GLU A 279 4.03 15.98 -7.19
N ILE A 280 2.96 15.54 -6.52
CA ILE A 280 1.77 16.36 -6.29
C ILE A 280 2.01 17.43 -5.22
N SER A 281 2.83 17.13 -4.20
CA SER A 281 3.06 18.00 -3.05
C SER A 281 4.11 19.08 -3.36
N PRO A 282 3.76 20.39 -3.33
CA PRO A 282 4.72 21.47 -3.53
C PRO A 282 5.84 21.49 -2.47
N LYS A 283 5.53 21.02 -1.25
CA LYS A 283 6.50 20.91 -0.16
C LYS A 283 7.55 19.85 -0.46
N LEU A 284 7.12 18.63 -0.82
CA LEU A 284 8.03 17.55 -1.16
C LEU A 284 8.83 17.88 -2.42
N ALA A 285 8.19 18.44 -3.45
CA ALA A 285 8.86 18.87 -4.68
C ALA A 285 10.02 19.84 -4.40
N ARG A 286 9.81 20.83 -3.51
CA ARG A 286 10.88 21.75 -3.07
C ARG A 286 11.99 21.03 -2.31
N GLN A 287 11.64 20.12 -1.40
CA GLN A 287 12.61 19.35 -0.64
C GLN A 287 13.48 18.46 -1.55
N GLN A 288 12.86 17.80 -2.54
CA GLN A 288 13.53 16.99 -3.56
C GLN A 288 14.51 17.84 -4.38
N LEU A 289 14.09 19.03 -4.84
CA LEU A 289 14.95 19.97 -5.57
C LEU A 289 16.14 20.46 -4.72
N ILE A 290 15.90 20.82 -3.45
CA ILE A 290 16.98 21.26 -2.54
C ILE A 290 17.98 20.12 -2.32
N LYS A 291 17.48 18.90 -2.04
CA LYS A 291 18.35 17.73 -1.81
C LYS A 291 19.17 17.39 -3.06
N HIS A 292 18.53 17.43 -4.23
CA HIS A 292 19.19 17.23 -5.52
C HIS A 292 20.26 18.28 -5.80
N GLY A 293 20.00 19.56 -5.52
CA GLY A 293 20.96 20.65 -5.69
C GLY A 293 22.06 20.71 -4.61
N SER A 294 21.86 20.09 -3.45
CA SER A 294 22.83 20.09 -2.33
C SER A 294 23.77 18.89 -2.34
N ASN A 295 23.54 17.92 -3.22
CA ASN A 295 24.42 16.77 -3.36
C ASN A 295 25.76 17.16 -4.01
N ASN A 296 26.79 16.37 -3.72
CA ASN A 296 28.13 16.55 -4.32
C ASN A 296 28.11 16.53 -5.85
N PHE A 297 27.07 15.93 -6.45
CA PHE A 297 26.84 15.91 -7.87
C PHE A 297 25.37 16.19 -8.19
N VAL A 298 25.14 17.20 -9.01
CA VAL A 298 23.80 17.57 -9.48
C VAL A 298 23.53 16.89 -10.82
N HIS A 299 22.53 16.00 -10.85
CA HIS A 299 22.07 15.36 -12.08
C HIS A 299 21.30 16.33 -12.98
N ALA A 300 21.98 16.92 -13.97
CA ALA A 300 21.36 17.89 -14.91
C ALA A 300 20.26 17.28 -15.80
N ASN A 301 20.23 15.96 -15.93
CA ASN A 301 19.21 15.20 -16.66
C ASN A 301 17.93 14.92 -15.84
N ALA A 302 17.88 15.34 -14.57
CA ALA A 302 16.72 15.15 -13.71
C ALA A 302 15.88 16.43 -13.59
N LYS A 303 14.55 16.28 -13.61
CA LYS A 303 13.57 17.36 -13.42
C LYS A 303 12.49 16.93 -12.46
N VAL A 304 12.15 17.79 -11.50
CA VAL A 304 10.97 17.62 -10.63
C VAL A 304 9.81 18.41 -11.21
N ILE A 305 8.70 17.74 -11.47
CA ILE A 305 7.46 18.28 -12.02
C ILE A 305 6.42 18.28 -10.90
N ASN A 306 6.11 19.46 -10.37
CA ASN A 306 5.12 19.58 -9.30
C ASN A 306 3.69 19.61 -9.88
N GLN A 307 3.11 18.43 -10.09
CA GLN A 307 1.78 18.23 -10.67
C GLN A 307 1.21 16.86 -10.25
N SER A 308 -0.11 16.73 -10.20
CA SER A 308 -0.76 15.42 -10.11
C SER A 308 -0.63 14.64 -11.41
N ILE A 309 -0.21 13.38 -11.34
CA ILE A 309 -0.20 12.49 -12.51
C ILE A 309 -1.61 12.29 -13.09
N LEU A 310 -2.66 12.40 -12.28
CA LEU A 310 -4.04 12.27 -12.73
C LEU A 310 -4.53 13.48 -13.54
N ASP A 311 -3.83 14.61 -13.46
CA ASP A 311 -4.08 15.81 -14.24
C ASP A 311 -3.11 15.93 -15.43
N TRP A 312 -2.36 14.88 -15.74
CA TRP A 312 -1.41 14.88 -16.84
C TRP A 312 -2.10 15.07 -18.19
N SER A 313 -1.51 15.91 -19.05
CA SER A 313 -2.14 16.34 -20.31
C SER A 313 -1.17 16.42 -21.49
N THR A 314 0.10 16.09 -21.29
CA THR A 314 1.14 16.17 -22.33
C THR A 314 1.46 14.78 -22.85
N LEU A 315 1.40 14.57 -24.16
CA LEU A 315 1.77 13.29 -24.78
C LEU A 315 3.30 13.08 -24.72
N GLU A 316 3.73 11.97 -24.13
CA GLU A 316 5.07 11.41 -24.31
C GLU A 316 4.99 10.35 -25.42
N SER A 317 5.54 10.68 -26.59
CA SER A 317 5.50 9.81 -27.78
C SER A 317 6.72 8.88 -27.88
N ARG A 318 7.75 9.13 -27.08
CA ARG A 318 8.94 8.29 -26.99
C ARG A 318 8.66 7.05 -26.15
N ALA A 319 9.43 5.98 -26.37
CA ALA A 319 9.49 4.89 -25.41
C ALA A 319 10.02 5.42 -24.05
N CYS A 320 9.36 5.06 -22.95
CA CYS A 320 9.75 5.52 -21.63
C CYS A 320 9.44 4.47 -20.57
N PHE A 321 10.04 4.60 -19.39
CA PHE A 321 9.66 3.82 -18.22
C PHE A 321 8.78 4.68 -17.31
N VAL A 322 7.69 4.11 -16.79
CA VAL A 322 6.92 4.70 -15.69
C VAL A 322 7.12 3.86 -14.43
N VAL A 323 7.75 4.47 -13.41
CA VAL A 323 8.04 3.87 -12.12
C VAL A 323 7.11 4.46 -11.07
N ALA A 324 6.31 3.62 -10.43
CA ALA A 324 5.30 4.02 -9.44
C ALA A 324 5.40 3.10 -8.21
N MET A 325 6.28 3.45 -7.28
CA MET A 325 6.50 2.65 -6.07
C MET A 325 5.61 3.13 -4.92
N GLU A 326 4.89 2.21 -4.27
CA GLU A 326 4.01 2.51 -3.11
C GLU A 326 2.99 3.64 -3.43
N LEU A 327 2.51 3.66 -4.68
CA LEU A 327 1.58 4.68 -5.20
C LEU A 327 0.12 4.22 -5.16
N LEU A 328 -0.16 3.00 -5.65
CA LEU A 328 -1.53 2.54 -5.92
C LEU A 328 -2.34 2.29 -4.64
N ASP A 329 -1.67 1.90 -3.56
CA ASP A 329 -2.24 1.70 -2.22
C ASP A 329 -2.69 3.02 -1.58
N ASN A 330 -2.07 4.14 -1.97
CA ASN A 330 -2.44 5.48 -1.52
C ASN A 330 -3.52 6.14 -2.40
N PHE A 331 -3.88 5.55 -3.54
CA PHE A 331 -4.87 6.17 -4.42
C PHE A 331 -6.29 6.16 -3.82
N PRO A 332 -7.02 7.28 -3.95
CA PRO A 332 -8.42 7.33 -3.56
C PRO A 332 -9.26 6.32 -4.33
N HIS A 333 -10.20 5.69 -3.66
CA HIS A 333 -11.02 4.63 -4.23
C HIS A 333 -12.46 4.75 -3.74
N ASP A 334 -13.37 4.21 -4.54
CA ASP A 334 -14.80 4.31 -4.26
C ASP A 334 -15.36 3.03 -3.67
N VAL A 335 -16.52 3.16 -3.07
CA VAL A 335 -17.30 2.04 -2.57
C VAL A 335 -18.54 1.88 -3.44
N VAL A 336 -18.86 0.63 -3.77
CA VAL A 336 -20.14 0.25 -4.36
C VAL A 336 -20.81 -0.80 -3.48
N ARG A 337 -22.13 -0.67 -3.36
CA ARG A 337 -23.03 -1.72 -2.88
C ARG A 337 -24.09 -1.96 -3.94
N TYR A 338 -24.79 -3.08 -3.85
CA TYR A 338 -25.86 -3.39 -4.76
C TYR A 338 -27.14 -3.56 -3.97
N ASP A 339 -28.24 -3.12 -4.55
CA ASP A 339 -29.55 -3.44 -4.03
C ASP A 339 -29.82 -4.95 -4.23
N TYR A 340 -30.24 -5.66 -3.18
CA TYR A 340 -30.47 -7.11 -3.28
C TYR A 340 -31.61 -7.45 -4.24
N ASP A 341 -32.54 -6.53 -4.47
CA ASP A 341 -33.74 -6.82 -5.22
C ASP A 341 -33.53 -6.64 -6.72
N THR A 342 -33.06 -5.46 -7.09
CA THR A 342 -32.81 -5.02 -8.46
C THR A 342 -31.45 -5.45 -8.97
N GLY A 343 -30.46 -5.61 -8.08
CA GLY A 343 -29.06 -5.80 -8.46
C GLY A 343 -28.37 -4.52 -8.96
N GLU A 344 -29.05 -3.38 -8.89
CA GLU A 344 -28.50 -2.10 -9.34
C GLU A 344 -27.42 -1.60 -8.37
N PRO A 345 -26.36 -0.97 -8.88
CA PRO A 345 -25.27 -0.47 -8.05
C PRO A 345 -25.60 0.89 -7.43
N TYR A 346 -25.14 1.06 -6.19
CA TYR A 346 -25.20 2.27 -5.39
C TYR A 346 -23.77 2.67 -5.00
N GLN A 347 -23.41 3.93 -5.20
CA GLN A 347 -22.12 4.49 -4.81
C GLN A 347 -22.13 4.92 -3.34
N GLY A 348 -21.01 4.71 -2.67
CA GLY A 348 -20.76 5.18 -1.31
C GLY A 348 -20.49 6.68 -1.28
N ILE A 349 -21.11 7.35 -0.32
CA ILE A 349 -20.94 8.76 -0.04
C ILE A 349 -20.67 8.93 1.45
N VAL A 350 -19.73 9.81 1.81
CA VAL A 350 -19.39 10.11 3.20
C VAL A 350 -20.09 11.40 3.59
N ARG A 351 -20.96 11.32 4.59
CA ARG A 351 -21.53 12.50 5.25
C ARG A 351 -20.62 12.93 6.38
N VAL A 352 -20.25 14.20 6.40
CA VAL A 352 -19.46 14.82 7.46
C VAL A 352 -20.35 15.75 8.28
N TYR A 353 -20.54 15.44 9.55
CA TYR A 353 -21.37 16.22 10.47
C TYR A 353 -20.63 17.43 11.04
N ASP A 354 -21.33 18.24 11.84
CA ASP A 354 -20.78 19.43 12.51
C ASP A 354 -19.87 19.09 13.69
N ASP A 355 -20.17 17.99 14.39
CA ASP A 355 -19.34 17.39 15.45
C ASP A 355 -18.09 16.66 14.91
N SER A 356 -17.93 16.61 13.58
CA SER A 356 -16.83 15.93 12.88
C SER A 356 -16.92 14.39 12.93
N GLU A 357 -18.08 13.84 13.25
CA GLU A 357 -18.40 12.44 13.01
C GLU A 357 -18.67 12.18 11.52
N TYR A 358 -18.51 10.93 11.10
CA TYR A 358 -18.68 10.48 9.72
C TYR A 358 -19.76 9.39 9.64
N GLU A 359 -20.61 9.45 8.62
CA GLU A 359 -21.57 8.40 8.29
C GLU A 359 -21.45 7.99 6.83
N ASP A 360 -21.39 6.67 6.60
CA ASP A 360 -21.48 6.08 5.27
C ASP A 360 -22.93 6.09 4.81
N ASN A 361 -23.18 6.76 3.70
CA ASN A 361 -24.47 6.78 3.01
C ASN A 361 -24.32 6.21 1.59
N TYR A 362 -25.45 5.90 0.96
CA TYR A 362 -25.47 5.26 -0.36
C TYR A 362 -26.53 5.87 -1.25
N GLU A 363 -26.20 6.07 -2.52
CA GLU A 363 -27.10 6.61 -3.55
C GLU A 363 -26.90 5.87 -4.87
N PRO A 364 -27.88 5.89 -5.80
CA PRO A 364 -27.71 5.26 -7.11
C PRO A 364 -26.46 5.77 -7.82
N VAL A 365 -25.75 4.89 -8.52
CA VAL A 365 -24.52 5.28 -9.23
C VAL A 365 -24.80 6.36 -10.28
N THR A 366 -24.21 7.53 -10.07
CA THR A 366 -24.27 8.69 -10.99
C THR A 366 -22.90 9.17 -11.41
N ASP A 367 -21.85 8.85 -10.64
CA ASP A 367 -20.49 9.24 -10.95
C ASP A 367 -19.99 8.61 -12.27
N PRO A 368 -19.45 9.42 -13.21
CA PRO A 368 -19.00 8.91 -14.51
C PRO A 368 -17.79 7.98 -14.40
N THR A 369 -16.90 8.16 -13.42
CA THR A 369 -15.73 7.31 -13.22
C THR A 369 -16.15 5.93 -12.74
N ILE A 370 -17.06 5.87 -11.76
CA ILE A 370 -17.64 4.62 -11.26
C ILE A 370 -18.35 3.88 -12.39
N ARG A 371 -19.21 4.57 -13.17
CA ARG A 371 -19.90 3.95 -14.32
C ARG A 371 -18.91 3.39 -15.35
N SER A 372 -17.88 4.16 -15.68
CA SER A 372 -16.84 3.76 -16.63
C SER A 372 -16.07 2.54 -16.15
N TYR A 373 -15.69 2.51 -14.87
CA TYR A 373 -15.02 1.35 -14.26
C TYR A 373 -15.89 0.10 -14.28
N LEU A 374 -17.16 0.20 -13.87
CA LEU A 374 -18.08 -0.95 -13.84
C LEU A 374 -18.32 -1.50 -15.26
N ALA A 375 -18.43 -0.63 -16.26
CA ALA A 375 -18.55 -1.02 -17.66
C ALA A 375 -17.27 -1.71 -18.17
N ALA A 376 -16.10 -1.13 -17.91
CA ALA A 376 -14.81 -1.70 -18.29
C ALA A 376 -14.58 -3.08 -17.66
N ARG A 377 -14.93 -3.24 -16.37
CA ARG A 377 -14.86 -4.52 -15.67
C ARG A 377 -15.75 -5.57 -16.32
N LYS A 378 -16.99 -5.22 -16.67
CA LYS A 378 -17.93 -6.14 -17.34
C LYS A 378 -17.42 -6.56 -18.72
N GLN A 379 -16.75 -5.65 -19.44
CA GLN A 379 -16.18 -5.95 -20.75
C GLN A 379 -14.92 -6.82 -20.66
N ALA A 380 -14.00 -6.48 -19.75
CA ALA A 380 -12.72 -7.16 -19.61
C ALA A 380 -12.85 -8.54 -18.93
N ALA A 381 -13.83 -8.69 -18.03
CA ALA A 381 -14.10 -9.95 -17.34
C ALA A 381 -15.62 -10.22 -17.28
N PRO A 382 -16.25 -10.66 -18.40
CA PRO A 382 -17.69 -10.91 -18.46
C PRO A 382 -18.18 -11.96 -17.45
N GLU A 383 -17.30 -12.89 -17.08
CA GLU A 383 -17.58 -13.95 -16.11
C GLU A 383 -17.41 -13.49 -14.65
N TYR A 384 -16.81 -12.32 -14.42
CA TYR A 384 -16.62 -11.78 -13.08
C TYR A 384 -17.98 -11.49 -12.43
N LYS A 385 -18.29 -12.26 -11.39
CA LYS A 385 -19.42 -12.01 -10.51
C LYS A 385 -18.88 -11.40 -9.23
N THR A 386 -19.32 -10.17 -8.93
CA THR A 386 -18.93 -9.52 -7.68
C THR A 386 -19.31 -10.41 -6.48
N PRO A 387 -18.37 -10.71 -5.57
CA PRO A 387 -18.66 -11.45 -4.34
C PRO A 387 -19.72 -10.76 -3.47
N ALA A 388 -19.92 -9.45 -3.66
CA ALA A 388 -20.93 -8.69 -2.95
C ALA A 388 -22.36 -9.10 -3.36
N LEU A 389 -22.59 -9.48 -4.62
CA LEU A 389 -23.93 -9.78 -5.15
C LEU A 389 -24.16 -11.30 -5.24
N PRO A 390 -24.99 -11.89 -4.37
CA PRO A 390 -25.30 -13.31 -4.44
C PRO A 390 -26.23 -13.64 -5.62
N SER A 391 -26.38 -14.94 -5.89
CA SER A 391 -27.22 -15.45 -6.99
C SER A 391 -28.68 -15.01 -6.85
N GLU A 392 -29.38 -14.88 -7.98
CA GLU A 392 -30.78 -14.42 -8.00
C GLU A 392 -31.70 -15.26 -7.11
N LEU A 393 -31.50 -16.58 -7.06
CA LEU A 393 -32.26 -17.48 -6.20
C LEU A 393 -32.05 -17.14 -4.72
N HIS A 394 -30.81 -16.90 -4.30
CA HIS A 394 -30.50 -16.51 -2.92
C HIS A 394 -31.12 -15.15 -2.58
N ARG A 395 -31.11 -14.20 -3.52
CA ARG A 395 -31.78 -12.89 -3.34
C ARG A 395 -33.30 -13.05 -3.16
N ARG A 396 -33.95 -13.87 -3.98
CA ARG A 396 -35.40 -14.16 -3.89
C ARG A 396 -35.79 -14.81 -2.56
N LEU A 397 -35.02 -15.79 -2.09
CA LEU A 397 -35.28 -16.46 -0.80
C LEU A 397 -35.06 -15.50 0.37
N ARG A 398 -34.04 -14.63 0.30
CA ARG A 398 -33.75 -13.63 1.33
C ARG A 398 -34.88 -12.61 1.54
N ARG A 399 -35.63 -12.25 0.48
CA ARG A 399 -36.77 -11.31 0.59
C ARG A 399 -37.85 -11.76 1.56
N GLN A 400 -37.93 -13.06 1.85
CA GLN A 400 -38.92 -13.62 2.77
C GLN A 400 -38.47 -13.55 4.24
N LEU A 401 -37.22 -13.15 4.51
CA LEU A 401 -36.71 -13.02 5.87
C LEU A 401 -37.08 -11.65 6.46
N PRO A 402 -37.64 -11.61 7.68
CA PRO A 402 -37.93 -10.35 8.35
C PRO A 402 -36.64 -9.60 8.68
N LEU A 403 -36.63 -8.28 8.45
CA LEU A 403 -35.51 -7.37 8.70
C LEU A 403 -34.26 -7.62 7.83
N ALA A 404 -34.41 -8.25 6.66
CA ALA A 404 -33.29 -8.45 5.75
C ALA A 404 -32.70 -7.09 5.30
N PRO A 405 -31.38 -6.87 5.44
CA PRO A 405 -30.72 -5.68 4.88
C PRO A 405 -31.01 -5.52 3.40
N ASN A 406 -31.29 -4.29 2.97
CA ASN A 406 -31.64 -3.92 1.59
C ASN A 406 -30.43 -3.94 0.64
N MET A 407 -29.21 -3.71 1.14
CA MET A 407 -27.99 -3.64 0.33
C MET A 407 -26.96 -4.72 0.67
N THR A 408 -26.18 -5.14 -0.35
CA THR A 408 -25.09 -6.13 -0.24
C THR A 408 -23.97 -5.72 0.72
N LYS A 409 -22.95 -6.56 0.90
CA LYS A 409 -21.70 -6.11 1.52
C LYS A 409 -21.01 -5.03 0.67
N ILE A 410 -20.16 -4.25 1.33
CA ILE A 410 -19.31 -3.22 0.72
C ILE A 410 -18.35 -3.87 -0.28
N GLU A 411 -18.23 -3.29 -1.46
CA GLU A 411 -17.21 -3.59 -2.45
C GLU A 411 -16.38 -2.33 -2.72
N PHE A 412 -15.07 -2.39 -2.48
CA PHE A 412 -14.16 -1.31 -2.85
C PHE A 412 -13.77 -1.44 -4.33
N ILE A 413 -13.81 -0.32 -5.06
CA ILE A 413 -13.45 -0.25 -6.47
C ILE A 413 -12.32 0.78 -6.71
N PRO A 414 -11.28 0.43 -7.47
CA PRO A 414 -10.04 1.21 -7.55
C PRO A 414 -10.15 2.35 -8.56
N THR A 415 -11.03 3.33 -8.34
CA THR A 415 -11.37 4.37 -9.33
C THR A 415 -10.20 5.27 -9.70
N HIS A 416 -9.36 5.71 -8.77
CA HIS A 416 -8.20 6.55 -9.14
C HIS A 416 -7.06 5.73 -9.77
N ALA A 417 -6.86 4.47 -9.37
CA ALA A 417 -5.94 3.59 -10.08
C ALA A 417 -6.42 3.30 -11.51
N PHE A 418 -7.74 3.14 -11.71
CA PHE A 418 -8.32 3.03 -13.04
C PHE A 418 -8.09 4.30 -13.87
N ARG A 419 -8.28 5.50 -13.29
CA ARG A 419 -7.95 6.77 -13.95
C ARG A 419 -6.47 6.89 -14.27
N PHE A 420 -5.58 6.43 -13.38
CA PHE A 420 -4.14 6.41 -13.63
C PHE A 420 -3.79 5.55 -14.84
N LEU A 421 -4.36 4.34 -14.95
CA LEU A 421 -4.17 3.49 -16.14
C LEU A 421 -4.70 4.15 -17.42
N GLN A 422 -5.81 4.90 -17.35
CA GLN A 422 -6.31 5.68 -18.49
C GLN A 422 -5.35 6.81 -18.87
N VAL A 423 -4.73 7.49 -17.90
CA VAL A 423 -3.68 8.48 -18.16
C VAL A 423 -2.49 7.84 -18.85
N LEU A 424 -2.01 6.70 -18.36
CA LEU A 424 -0.89 5.99 -18.97
C LEU A 424 -1.20 5.58 -20.42
N GLY A 425 -2.36 4.95 -20.65
CA GLY A 425 -2.77 4.55 -21.99
C GLY A 425 -2.95 5.71 -22.97
N LYS A 426 -3.36 6.90 -22.48
CA LYS A 426 -3.61 8.07 -23.32
C LYS A 426 -2.37 8.92 -23.58
N PHE A 427 -1.56 9.15 -22.56
CA PHE A 427 -0.47 10.13 -22.61
C PHE A 427 0.93 9.51 -22.60
N PHE A 428 1.04 8.22 -22.30
CA PHE A 428 2.28 7.47 -22.32
C PHE A 428 2.08 6.15 -23.09
N PRO A 429 1.61 6.15 -24.35
CA PRO A 429 1.20 4.92 -25.04
C PRO A 429 2.32 3.90 -25.26
N ARG A 430 3.60 4.27 -25.00
CA ARG A 430 4.80 3.44 -25.15
C ARG A 430 5.58 3.33 -23.83
N HIS A 431 4.88 3.40 -22.69
CA HIS A 431 5.45 3.21 -21.35
C HIS A 431 5.77 1.75 -21.01
#